data_AF-A0AAW1TWG5-F1
#
_entry.id   AF-A0AAW1TWG5-F1
#
_cell.length_a   1.000
_cell.length_b   1.000
_cell.length_c   1.000
_cell.angle_alpha   90.00
_cell.angle_beta   90.00
_cell.angle_gamma   90.00
#
_symmetry.space_group_name_H-M   'P 1'
#
loop_
_entity.id
_entity.type
_entity.pdbx_description
1 polymer ?
#
loop_
_entity_poly.entity_id
_entity_poly.type
_entity_poly.pdbx_seq_one_letter_code
_entity_poly.pdbx_strand_id
1 'polypeptide(L)'
;MIVRVFGDGPPTDVPVTPETTSSDVIECCRDPGEETCDLVAVDPKHGECTLLETDHPLEILQRWGSGRLMLRYTVLSTDGE
;
A
#
# COMPACT_ATOMS: atom_id res chain seq x y z
N MET A 1 11.51 8.94 -0.31
CA MET A 1 10.81 9.35 0.93
C MET A 1 10.52 8.08 1.72
N ILE A 2 10.71 8.07 3.04
CA ILE A 2 10.32 6.90 3.85
C ILE A 2 8.84 7.05 4.18
N VAL A 3 8.04 6.05 3.79
CA VAL A 3 6.61 6.02 4.06
C VAL A 3 6.30 4.80 4.91
N ARG A 4 5.32 4.96 5.80
CA ARG A 4 4.82 3.84 6.61
C ARG A 4 3.65 3.19 5.89
N VAL A 5 3.80 1.89 5.65
CA VAL A 5 2.78 1.03 5.10
C VAL A 5 2.13 0.27 6.25
N PHE A 6 0.80 0.29 6.32
CA PHE A 6 0.00 -0.41 7.32
C PHE A 6 -0.68 -1.59 6.64
N GLY A 7 -0.42 -2.82 7.08
CA GLY A 7 -1.07 -4.04 6.56
C GLY A 7 -1.82 -4.78 7.66
N ASP A 8 -1.91 -6.11 7.54
CA ASP A 8 -2.39 -6.99 8.61
C ASP A 8 -1.39 -7.09 9.77
N GLY A 9 -0.09 -6.92 9.45
CA GLY A 9 1.01 -6.92 10.40
C GLY A 9 1.40 -5.55 10.99
N PRO A 10 2.54 -5.47 11.68
CA PRO A 10 3.08 -4.21 12.17
C PRO A 10 3.39 -3.25 11.00
N PRO A 11 3.31 -1.93 11.22
CA PRO A 11 3.60 -0.97 10.16
C PRO A 11 5.07 -1.03 9.76
N THR A 12 5.32 -1.14 8.46
CA THR A 12 6.67 -1.22 7.88
C THR A 12 7.05 0.11 7.27
N ASP A 13 8.25 0.59 7.57
CA ASP A 13 8.86 1.74 6.90
C ASP A 13 9.57 1.29 5.62
N VAL A 14 9.02 1.70 4.47
CA VAL A 14 9.60 1.39 3.16
C VAL A 14 10.10 2.66 2.48
N PRO A 15 11.30 2.63 1.87
CA PRO A 15 11.78 3.72 1.06
C PRO A 15 11.06 3.70 -0.29
N VAL A 16 10.23 4.70 -0.55
CA VAL A 16 9.59 4.88 -1.86
C VAL A 16 10.27 5.99 -2.66
N THR A 17 10.49 5.73 -3.94
CA THR A 17 11.00 6.68 -4.94
C THR A 17 9.87 7.07 -5.90
N PRO A 18 10.03 8.12 -6.72
CA PRO A 18 9.02 8.45 -7.74
C PRO A 18 8.89 7.35 -8.81
N GLU A 19 9.88 6.47 -8.94
CA GLU A 19 9.84 5.31 -9.83
C GLU A 19 9.17 4.10 -9.16
N THR A 20 9.09 4.06 -7.83
CA THR A 20 8.37 3.03 -7.08
C THR A 20 6.88 3.09 -7.41
N THR A 21 6.36 1.95 -7.87
CA THR A 21 4.93 1.75 -8.13
C THR A 21 4.26 1.05 -6.95
N SER A 22 2.92 1.03 -6.94
CA SER A 22 2.16 0.33 -5.91
C SER A 22 2.52 -1.14 -5.83
N SER A 23 2.74 -1.80 -6.98
CA SER A 23 3.18 -3.20 -7.02
C SER A 23 4.49 -3.42 -6.29
N ASP A 24 5.48 -2.54 -6.46
CA ASP A 24 6.78 -2.67 -5.79
C ASP A 24 6.63 -2.60 -4.26
N VAL A 25 5.75 -1.71 -3.77
CA VAL A 25 5.40 -1.61 -2.34
C VAL A 25 4.65 -2.85 -1.85
N ILE A 26 3.69 -3.34 -2.64
CA ILE A 26 2.93 -4.55 -2.34
C ILE A 26 3.90 -5.72 -2.25
N GLU A 27 4.75 -5.97 -3.25
CA GLU A 27 5.72 -7.07 -3.23
C GLU A 27 6.73 -6.96 -2.09
N CYS A 28 7.04 -5.75 -1.63
CA CYS A 28 7.93 -5.52 -0.50
C CYS A 28 7.29 -5.81 0.87
N CYS A 29 5.99 -5.51 1.04
CA CYS A 29 5.29 -5.66 2.33
C CYS A 29 4.31 -6.84 2.42
N ARG A 30 3.97 -7.47 1.30
CA ARG A 30 3.06 -8.61 1.24
C ARG A 30 3.73 -9.85 1.83
N ASP A 31 2.98 -10.58 2.65
CA ASP A 31 3.44 -11.85 3.19
C ASP A 31 3.35 -12.97 2.14
N PRO A 32 4.30 -13.92 2.16
CA PRO A 32 4.30 -15.07 1.25
C PRO A 32 3.11 -16.00 1.59
N GLY A 33 1.96 -15.77 0.97
CA GLY A 33 0.75 -16.60 1.16
C GLY A 33 -0.56 -15.94 0.74
N GLU A 34 -0.60 -14.62 0.62
CA GLU A 34 -1.82 -13.90 0.23
C GLU A 34 -1.82 -13.64 -1.28
N GLU A 35 -2.91 -13.94 -2.00
CA GLU A 35 -2.94 -13.98 -3.48
C GLU A 35 -3.32 -12.64 -4.16
N THR A 36 -4.02 -11.72 -3.48
CA THR A 36 -4.40 -10.41 -4.05
C THR A 36 -4.46 -9.30 -2.99
N CYS A 37 -3.62 -8.27 -3.15
CA CYS A 37 -3.52 -7.13 -2.25
C CYS A 37 -3.55 -5.83 -3.05
N ASP A 38 -4.34 -4.86 -2.61
CA ASP A 38 -4.39 -3.52 -3.19
C ASP A 38 -3.70 -2.52 -2.28
N LEU A 39 -2.98 -1.56 -2.84
CA LEU A 39 -2.40 -0.47 -2.07
C LEU A 39 -3.39 0.69 -2.00
N VAL A 40 -3.61 1.23 -0.82
CA VAL A 40 -4.54 2.33 -0.57
C VAL A 40 -3.79 3.47 0.11
N ALA A 41 -3.78 4.64 -0.51
CA ALA A 41 -3.32 5.85 0.14
C ALA A 41 -4.42 6.38 1.06
N VAL A 42 -4.15 6.62 2.33
CA VAL A 42 -5.10 7.16 3.32
C VAL A 42 -4.57 8.47 3.89
N ASP A 43 -5.38 9.52 3.84
CA ASP A 43 -5.06 10.83 4.40
C ASP A 43 -6.25 11.42 5.15
N PRO A 44 -6.05 12.02 6.33
CA PRO A 44 -7.14 12.55 7.14
C PRO A 44 -7.86 13.74 6.50
N LYS A 45 -7.27 14.42 5.52
CA LYS A 45 -7.87 15.57 4.84
C LYS A 45 -8.49 15.19 3.49
N HIS A 46 -7.92 14.21 2.80
CA HIS A 46 -8.35 13.82 1.45
C HIS A 46 -9.15 12.50 1.41
N GLY A 47 -9.12 11.69 2.46
CA GLY A 47 -9.78 10.38 2.53
C GLY A 47 -8.87 9.24 2.08
N GLU A 48 -9.44 8.17 1.55
CA GLU A 48 -8.71 7.02 1.01
C GLU A 48 -8.77 6.96 -0.52
N CYS A 49 -7.65 6.65 -1.16
CA CYS A 49 -7.51 6.43 -2.60
C CYS A 49 -6.90 5.06 -2.84
N THR A 50 -7.66 4.14 -3.41
CA THR A 50 -7.11 2.88 -3.91
C THR A 50 -6.23 3.16 -5.12
N LEU A 51 -5.00 2.66 -5.07
CA LEU A 51 -3.98 2.79 -6.11
C LEU A 51 -3.92 1.49 -6.91
N LEU A 52 -3.78 1.60 -8.23
CA LEU A 52 -3.53 0.46 -9.09
C LEU A 52 -2.06 0.04 -9.00
N GLU A 53 -1.77 -1.17 -9.48
CA GLU A 53 -0.42 -1.73 -9.61
C GLU A 53 0.59 -0.79 -10.28
N THR A 54 0.14 -0.06 -11.32
CA THR A 54 0.96 0.89 -12.07
C THR A 54 0.96 2.31 -11.50
N ASP A 55 0.16 2.58 -10.47
CA ASP A 55 0.13 3.91 -9.85
C ASP A 55 1.38 4.16 -9.01
N HIS A 56 1.75 5.43 -8.88
CA HIS A 56 2.90 5.86 -8.11
C HIS A 56 2.46 6.41 -6.75
N PRO A 57 2.53 5.63 -5.65
CA PRO A 57 2.07 6.08 -4.34
C PRO A 57 2.74 7.39 -3.90
N LEU A 58 4.00 7.60 -4.24
CA LEU A 58 4.74 8.80 -3.87
C LEU A 58 4.13 10.07 -4.48
N GLU A 59 3.61 10.04 -5.70
CA GLU A 59 2.97 11.19 -6.36
C GLU A 59 1.72 11.64 -5.57
N ILE A 60 0.87 10.68 -5.20
CA ILE A 60 -0.33 10.93 -4.39
C ILE A 60 0.06 11.47 -3.01
N LEU A 61 1.02 10.82 -2.35
CA LEU A 61 1.46 11.21 -1.00
C LEU A 61 2.12 12.59 -0.99
N GLN A 62 2.90 12.95 -2.02
CA GLN A 62 3.47 14.30 -2.14
C GLN A 62 2.39 15.35 -2.34
N ARG A 63 1.37 15.05 -3.15
CA ARG A 63 0.22 15.94 -3.36
C ARG A 63 -0.59 16.12 -2.07
N TRP A 64 -0.74 15.07 -1.26
CA TRP A 64 -1.48 15.12 0.00
C TRP A 64 -0.65 15.69 1.16
N GLY A 65 0.67 15.48 1.14
CA GLY A 65 1.66 15.93 2.12
C GLY A 65 1.72 15.11 3.42
N SER A 66 0.60 14.55 3.89
CA SER A 66 0.53 13.79 5.16
C SER A 66 -0.19 12.44 5.03
N GLY A 67 -0.27 11.93 3.80
CA GLY A 67 -0.86 10.62 3.54
C GLY A 67 -0.02 9.47 4.09
N ARG A 68 -0.67 8.32 4.25
CA ARG A 68 -0.08 7.04 4.65
C ARG A 68 -0.50 5.98 3.65
N LEU A 69 0.24 4.88 3.57
CA LEU A 69 -0.11 3.76 2.70
C LEU A 69 -0.69 2.64 3.55
N MET A 70 -1.74 2.01 3.06
CA MET A 70 -2.40 0.90 3.71
C MET A 70 -2.58 -0.23 2.69
N LEU A 71 -2.15 -1.42 3.04
CA LEU A 71 -2.41 -2.63 2.25
C LEU A 71 -3.81 -3.12 2.59
N ARG A 72 -4.62 -3.28 1.54
CA ARG A 72 -5.95 -3.85 1.63
C ARG A 72 -5.92 -5.23 0.99
N TYR A 73 -5.96 -6.24 1.85
CA TYR A 73 -5.99 -7.62 1.43
C TYR A 73 -7.42 -7.96 1.03
N THR A 74 -7.60 -8.33 -0.23
CA THR A 74 -8.88 -8.85 -0.70
C THR A 74 -8.81 -10.35 -0.47
N VAL A 75 -9.32 -10.80 0.68
CA VAL A 75 -9.46 -12.24 0.95
C VAL A 75 -10.47 -12.82 -0.04
N LEU A 76 -9.97 -13.39 -1.14
CA LEU A 76 -10.68 -14.47 -1.78
C LEU A 76 -10.61 -15.60 -0.76
N SER A 77 -11.70 -15.83 -0.02
CA SER A 77 -11.81 -16.96 0.89
C SER A 77 -11.61 -18.25 0.11
N THR A 78 -10.36 -18.68 -0.05
CA THR A 78 -10.01 -20.07 -0.29
C THR A 78 -9.95 -20.71 1.09
N ASP A 79 -11.13 -21.18 1.49
CA ASP A 79 -11.41 -22.05 2.64
C ASP A 79 -10.42 -23.23 2.76
N GLY A 80 -10.04 -23.57 4.01
CA GLY A 80 -9.73 -24.95 4.41
C GLY A 80 -8.30 -25.25 4.87
N GLU A 81 -8.12 -25.42 6.19
CA GLU A 81 -7.75 -26.72 6.82
C GLU A 81 -8.09 -26.73 8.32
#